data_AF-A0A661IC31-F1
#
_entry.id   AF-A0A661IC31-F1
#
_cell.length_a   1.000
_cell.length_b   1.000
_cell.length_c   1.000
_cell.angle_alpha   90.00
_cell.angle_beta   90.00
_cell.angle_gamma   90.00
#
_symmetry.space_group_name_H-M   'P 1'
#
loop_
_entity.id
_entity.type
_entity.pdbx_description
1 polymer ?
#
loop_
_entity_poly.entity_id
_entity_poly.type
_entity_poly.pdbx_seq_one_letter_code
_entity_poly.pdbx_strand_id
1 'polypeptide(L)' 'MRRLAIIGSTGSIGSSALEVVAMFPEEFSVEVLAAGDNLKLLR' A
#
# COMPACT_ATOMS: atom_id res chain seq x y z
N MET A 1 13.45 9.24 -0.37
CA MET A 1 12.83 7.92 -0.15
C MET A 1 12.28 7.77 1.27
N ARG A 2 10.96 7.76 1.40
CA ARG A 2 10.19 7.58 2.64
C ARG A 2 9.63 6.16 2.67
N ARG A 3 9.74 5.48 3.81
CA ARG A 3 9.24 4.12 4.00
C ARG A 3 7.86 4.13 4.64
N LEU A 4 6.91 3.44 4.04
CA LEU A 4 5.51 3.43 4.43
C LEU A 4 5.08 2.04 4.91
N ALA A 5 4.21 2.04 5.92
CA ALA A 5 3.41 0.91 6.31
C ALA A 5 1.94 1.23 5.99
N ILE A 6 1.28 0.39 5.20
CA ILE A 6 -0.12 0.59 4.80
C ILE A 6 -0.99 -0.47 5.51
N ILE A 7 -1.76 -0.01 6.50
CA ILE A 7 -2.70 -0.83 7.26
C ILE A 7 -4.10 -0.62 6.68
N GLY A 8 -4.73 -1.71 6.24
CA GLY A 8 -5.93 -1.66 5.41
C GLY A 8 -5.61 -1.48 3.92
N SER A 9 -4.51 -2.07 3.43
CA SER A 9 -4.03 -1.91 2.04
C SER A 9 -5.03 -2.32 0.97
N THR A 10 -5.93 -3.25 1.28
CA THR A 10 -6.99 -3.72 0.37
C THR A 10 -8.29 -2.93 0.48
N GLY A 11 -8.35 -1.91 1.34
CA GLY A 11 -9.46 -0.98 1.42
C GLY A 11 -9.35 0.12 0.36
N SER A 12 -10.38 0.96 0.26
CA SER A 12 -10.43 2.09 -0.69
C SER A 12 -9.20 3.01 -0.52
N ILE A 13 -8.95 3.49 0.69
CA ILE A 13 -7.81 4.39 0.98
C ILE A 13 -6.46 3.70 0.78
N GLY A 14 -6.34 2.44 1.19
CA GLY A 14 -5.09 1.68 1.03
C GLY A 14 -4.72 1.46 -0.44
N SER A 15 -5.71 1.16 -1.28
CA SER A 15 -5.53 0.98 -2.72
C SER A 15 -5.14 2.30 -3.40
N SER A 16 -5.82 3.40 -3.08
CA SER A 16 -5.45 4.72 -3.60
C SER A 16 -4.07 5.18 -3.11
N ALA A 17 -3.68 4.85 -1.87
CA ALA A 17 -2.34 5.15 -1.39
C ALA A 17 -1.26 4.38 -2.19
N LEU A 18 -1.54 3.12 -2.55
CA LEU A 18 -0.65 2.33 -3.40
C LEU A 18 -0.52 2.91 -4.82
N GLU A 19 -1.61 3.44 -5.38
CA GLU A 19 -1.57 4.15 -6.67
C GLU A 19 -0.64 5.37 -6.61
N VAL A 20 -0.68 6.14 -5.52
CA VAL A 20 0.25 7.28 -5.32
C VAL A 20 1.69 6.80 -5.20
N VAL A 21 1.95 5.73 -4.46
CA VAL A 21 3.32 5.17 -4.37
C VAL A 21 3.82 4.73 -5.76
N ALA A 22 2.96 4.09 -6.55
CA ALA A 22 3.31 3.67 -7.91
C ALA A 22 3.61 4.85 -8.85
N MET A 23 3.01 6.02 -8.63
CA MET A 23 3.28 7.24 -9.40
C MET A 23 4.61 7.92 -9.02
N PHE A 24 5.12 7.70 -7.79
CA PHE A 24 6.33 8.36 -7.28
C PHE A 24 7.31 7.37 -6.61
N PRO A 25 7.84 6.39 -7.37
CA PRO A 25 8.66 5.31 -6.81
C PRO A 25 10.01 5.78 -6.26
N GLU A 26 10.56 6.90 -6.74
CA GLU A 26 11.77 7.51 -6.17
C GLU A 26 11.54 8.17 -4.80
N GLU A 27 10.30 8.54 -4.50
CA GLU A 27 9.93 9.21 -3.25
C GLU A 27 9.49 8.22 -2.17
N PHE A 28 8.81 7.14 -2.53
CA PHE A 28 8.16 6.23 -1.59
C PHE A 28 8.52 4.75 -1.81
N SER A 29 8.60 4.01 -0.69
CA SER A 29 8.68 2.55 -0.67
C SER A 29 7.68 2.01 0.35
N VAL A 30 6.95 0.96 -0.01
CA VAL A 30 6.08 0.24 0.92
C VAL A 30 6.83 -0.95 1.48
N GLU A 31 7.10 -0.92 2.78
CA GLU A 31 7.80 -2.00 3.49
C GLU A 31 6.84 -2.99 4.16
N VAL A 32 5.62 -2.52 4.48
CA VAL A 32 4.62 -3.31 5.18
C VAL A 32 3.25 -3.10 4.56
N LEU A 33 2.60 -4.21 4.22
CA LEU A 33 1.18 -4.27 3.87
C LEU A 33 0.46 -5.07 4.94
N ALA A 34 -0.64 -4.53 5.45
CA ALA A 34 -1.56 -5.26 6.29
C ALA A 34 -2.98 -5.10 5.76
N ALA A 35 -3.72 -6.20 5.71
CA ALA A 35 -5.12 -6.23 5.32
C ALA A 35 -5.90 -7.12 6.31
N GLY A 36 -7.23 -7.04 6.25
CA GLY A 36 -8.11 -7.93 7.01
C GLY A 36 -8.18 -9.31 6.35
N ASP A 37 -9.32 -9.61 5.73
CA ASP A 37 -9.66 -10.93 5.18
C ASP A 37 -9.50 -11.04 3.65
N ASN A 38 -9.24 -9.93 2.95
CA ASN A 38 -9.10 -9.92 1.49
C ASN A 38 -7.72 -10.41 1.02
N LEU A 39 -7.45 -11.70 1.25
CA LEU A 39 -6.19 -12.34 0.89
C LEU A 39 -5.93 -12.31 -0.62
N LYS A 40 -6.98 -12.30 -1.44
CA LYS A 40 -6.85 -12.25 -2.91
C LYS A 40 -6.14 -10.98 -3.38
N LEU A 41 -6.45 -9.83 -2.77
CA LEU A 41 -5.81 -8.56 -3.12
C LEU A 41 -4.45 -8.34 -2.43
N LEU A 42 -4.19 -9.02 -1.30
CA LEU A 42 -2.94 -8.89 -0.57
C LEU A 42 -1.78 -9.75 -1.14
N ARG A 43 -2.10 -10.79 -1.90
CA ARG A 43 -1.15 -11.83 -2.35
C ARG A 43 -0.16 -11.36 -3.41
#